data_AF-A0A1X0JP86-F1
#
_entry.id   AF-A0A1X0JP86-F1
#
_cell.length_a   1.000
_cell.length_b   1.000
_cell.length_c   1.000
_cell.angle_alpha   90.00
_cell.angle_beta   90.00
_cell.angle_gamma   90.00
#
_symmetry.space_group_name_H-M   'P 1'
#
loop_
_entity.id
_entity.type
_entity.pdbx_description
1 polymer ?
#
loop_
_entity_poly.entity_id
_entity_poly.type
_entity_poly.pdbx_seq_one_letter_code
_entity_poly.pdbx_strand_id
1 'polypeptide(L)'
;MVIQQRVEVSEPFRRAPAQLWQPGEGEMVERPEGLAAPPPLTPPSEADRYVTVDERVENTIGVVFATWPVVDEFGLRFPDQPEAAWFDADDLQTAVDRLRSQAGDMLRPLRIGDTFWVRGFSAESPSDWEALRDITAQARTMAKVAVAVAALGEVRPPVDDATLAAEDEYPGAGEPVSQMPGGPATARPTI
;
A
#
# COMPACT_ATOMS: atom_id res chain seq x y z
N MET A 1 -24.92 21.32 26.07
CA MET A 1 -23.63 21.17 26.79
C MET A 1 -22.93 19.97 26.19
N VAL A 2 -21.94 20.19 25.32
CA VAL A 2 -21.18 19.14 24.65
C VAL A 2 -19.90 18.94 25.45
N ILE A 3 -19.74 17.77 26.06
CA ILE A 3 -18.52 17.40 26.78
C ILE A 3 -17.56 16.87 25.72
N GLN A 4 -16.60 17.70 25.28
CA GLN A 4 -15.48 17.23 24.47
C GLN A 4 -14.50 16.50 25.39
N GLN A 5 -14.62 15.18 25.46
CA GLN A 5 -13.62 14.34 26.09
C GLN A 5 -12.40 14.28 25.17
N ARG A 6 -11.34 14.99 25.55
CA ARG A 6 -10.03 14.91 24.90
C ARG A 6 -9.41 13.57 25.30
N VAL A 7 -9.41 12.61 24.38
CA VAL A 7 -8.72 11.33 24.60
C VAL A 7 -7.23 11.63 24.48
N GLU A 8 -6.47 11.48 25.56
CA GLU A 8 -5.02 11.55 25.50
C GLU A 8 -4.50 10.24 24.91
N VAL A 9 -4.08 10.27 23.65
CA VAL A 9 -3.37 9.16 23.02
C VAL A 9 -2.07 8.95 23.78
N SER A 10 -1.96 7.82 24.48
CA SER A 10 -0.77 7.49 25.25
C SER A 10 0.48 7.42 24.35
N GLU A 11 1.60 8.01 24.79
CA GLU A 11 2.93 7.98 24.11
C GLU A 11 3.36 6.66 23.44
N PRO A 12 3.07 5.44 23.95
CA PRO A 12 3.44 4.20 23.28
C PRO A 12 2.93 4.08 21.83
N PHE A 13 1.83 4.72 21.46
CA PHE A 13 1.33 4.68 20.08
C PHE A 13 2.14 5.55 19.12
N ARG A 14 2.84 6.59 19.60
CA ARG A 14 3.67 7.46 18.75
C ARG A 14 5.03 6.86 18.39
N ARG A 15 5.57 5.96 19.23
CA ARG A 15 6.89 5.32 18.99
C ARG A 15 6.81 4.00 18.20
N ALA A 16 5.63 3.37 18.16
CA ALA A 16 5.44 2.10 17.47
C ALA A 16 5.66 2.13 15.94
N PRO A 17 5.22 3.15 15.16
CA PRO A 17 5.22 3.08 13.70
C PRO A 17 6.63 2.99 13.09
N ALA A 18 7.57 3.80 13.61
CA ALA A 18 8.94 3.87 13.11
C ALA A 18 9.79 2.65 13.48
N GLN A 19 9.47 1.93 14.56
CA GLN A 19 10.15 0.67 14.91
C GLN A 19 9.58 -0.53 14.15
N LEU A 20 8.28 -0.50 13.82
CA LEU A 20 7.61 -1.57 13.07
C LEU A 20 7.97 -1.59 11.58
N TRP A 21 8.42 -0.44 11.05
CA TRP A 21 8.74 -0.27 9.62
C TRP A 21 10.22 -0.02 9.35
N GLN A 22 11.09 -0.76 10.03
CA GLN A 22 12.48 -0.89 9.62
C GLN A 22 12.70 -2.31 9.09
N PRO A 23 12.70 -2.51 7.76
CA PRO A 23 13.07 -3.80 7.19
C PRO A 23 14.55 -4.05 7.52
N GLY A 24 14.81 -4.68 8.67
CA GLY A 24 16.16 -4.91 9.19
C GLY A 24 16.20 -5.14 10.69
N GLU A 25 15.29 -4.53 11.45
CA GLU A 25 15.32 -4.58 12.92
C GLU A 25 14.20 -5.43 13.55
N GLY A 26 13.25 -5.92 12.75
CA GLY A 26 12.21 -6.82 13.25
C GLY A 26 12.80 -8.13 13.77
N GLU A 27 12.33 -8.58 14.94
CA GLU A 27 12.61 -9.90 15.50
C GLU A 27 12.61 -10.96 14.39
N MET A 28 13.75 -11.65 14.24
CA MET A 28 13.84 -12.82 13.37
C MET A 28 12.69 -13.75 13.73
N VAL A 29 11.76 -13.92 12.79
CA VAL A 29 10.88 -15.09 12.79
C VAL A 29 11.79 -16.29 13.02
N GLU A 30 11.53 -17.07 14.07
CA GLU A 30 12.38 -18.17 14.53
C GLU A 30 12.89 -18.97 13.34
N ARG A 31 14.16 -18.72 13.01
CA ARG A 31 14.77 -19.31 11.83
C ARG A 31 15.09 -20.76 12.17
N PRO A 32 14.86 -21.72 11.26
CA PRO A 32 15.31 -23.09 11.49
C PRO A 32 16.78 -23.10 11.91
N GLU A 33 17.08 -23.74 13.04
CA GLU A 33 18.46 -23.87 13.52
C GLU A 33 19.33 -24.47 12.41
N GLY A 34 20.44 -23.79 12.09
CA GLY A 34 21.41 -24.24 11.07
C GLY A 34 21.40 -23.47 9.74
N LEU A 35 20.49 -22.51 9.52
CA LEU A 35 20.53 -21.63 8.34
C LEU A 35 21.34 -20.36 8.62
N ALA A 36 22.46 -20.17 7.90
CA ALA A 36 23.33 -19.01 8.01
C ALA A 36 22.56 -17.70 7.82
N ALA A 37 22.60 -16.79 8.81
CA ALA A 37 21.89 -15.50 8.83
C ALA A 37 21.93 -14.81 7.45
N PRO A 38 20.79 -14.33 6.90
CA PRO A 38 20.85 -13.61 5.65
C PRO A 38 21.75 -12.39 5.83
N PRO A 39 22.48 -11.96 4.78
CA PRO A 39 23.26 -10.74 4.88
C PRO A 39 22.35 -9.58 5.31
N PRO A 40 22.82 -8.69 6.20
CA PRO A 40 22.04 -7.53 6.62
C PRO A 40 21.70 -6.71 5.37
N LEU A 41 20.40 -6.49 5.17
CA LEU A 41 19.93 -5.70 4.05
C LEU A 41 20.23 -4.22 4.30
N THR A 42 20.80 -3.55 3.31
CA THR A 42 20.98 -2.09 3.35
C THR A 42 19.61 -1.42 3.43
N PRO A 43 19.44 -0.30 4.15
CA PRO A 43 18.15 0.37 4.20
C PRO A 43 17.53 0.61 2.81
N PRO A 44 16.20 0.54 2.67
CA PRO A 44 15.52 0.80 1.41
C PRO A 44 15.87 2.19 0.87
N SER A 45 15.97 2.30 -0.45
CA SER A 45 16.15 3.56 -1.18
C SER A 45 14.89 3.95 -1.94
N GLU A 46 14.82 5.17 -2.46
CA GLU A 46 13.72 5.64 -3.32
C GLU A 46 13.60 4.86 -4.65
N ALA A 47 14.67 4.17 -5.06
CA ALA A 47 14.64 3.30 -6.23
C ALA A 47 14.00 1.94 -5.94
N ASP A 48 13.88 1.58 -4.67
CA ASP A 48 13.24 0.33 -4.27
C ASP A 48 11.72 0.47 -4.35
N ARG A 49 11.04 -0.67 -4.55
CA ARG A 49 9.60 -0.72 -4.69
C ARG A 49 8.96 -1.55 -3.60
N TYR A 50 7.82 -1.06 -3.14
CA TYR A 50 6.87 -1.79 -2.32
C TYR A 50 5.89 -2.48 -3.27
N VAL A 51 5.90 -3.81 -3.32
CA VAL A 51 5.12 -4.60 -4.28
C VAL A 51 4.18 -5.52 -3.52
N THR A 52 2.89 -5.52 -3.82
CA THR A 52 1.90 -6.42 -3.22
C THR A 52 1.18 -7.21 -4.29
N VAL A 53 1.04 -8.52 -4.09
CA VAL A 53 0.19 -9.37 -4.91
C VAL A 53 -1.26 -9.04 -4.60
N ASP A 54 -1.98 -8.47 -5.56
CA ASP A 54 -3.34 -7.96 -5.34
C ASP A 54 -4.39 -8.92 -5.90
N GLU A 55 -4.20 -9.37 -7.14
CA GLU A 55 -5.17 -10.18 -7.85
C GLU A 55 -4.54 -11.39 -8.54
N ARG A 56 -5.31 -12.46 -8.71
CA ARG A 56 -4.96 -13.60 -9.55
C ARG A 56 -6.14 -14.00 -10.41
N VAL A 57 -5.95 -13.96 -11.74
CA VAL A 57 -6.93 -14.35 -12.74
C VAL A 57 -6.30 -15.39 -13.66
N GLU A 58 -6.81 -16.61 -13.64
CA GLU A 58 -6.27 -17.73 -14.43
C GLU A 58 -4.75 -17.92 -14.21
N ASN A 59 -3.95 -17.73 -15.28
CA ASN A 59 -2.49 -17.81 -15.26
C ASN A 59 -1.80 -16.44 -15.15
N THR A 60 -2.52 -15.41 -14.70
CA THR A 60 -1.98 -14.05 -14.56
C THR A 60 -2.11 -13.58 -13.12
N ILE A 61 -1.04 -12.95 -12.62
CA ILE A 61 -1.00 -12.32 -11.31
C ILE A 61 -0.88 -10.80 -11.50
N GLY A 62 -1.84 -10.07 -10.92
CA GLY A 62 -1.79 -8.62 -10.80
C GLY A 62 -1.05 -8.23 -9.52
N VAL A 63 -0.05 -7.37 -9.67
CA VAL A 63 0.62 -6.75 -8.53
C VAL A 63 0.36 -5.25 -8.52
N VAL A 64 0.22 -4.69 -7.32
CA VAL A 64 0.23 -3.26 -7.08
C VAL A 64 1.61 -2.89 -6.55
N PHE A 65 2.21 -1.83 -7.09
CA PHE A 65 3.52 -1.36 -6.67
C PHE A 65 3.55 0.16 -6.48
N ALA A 66 4.43 0.61 -5.60
CA ALA A 66 4.69 2.02 -5.34
C ALA A 66 6.16 2.21 -4.95
N THR A 67 6.64 3.45 -4.97
CA THR A 67 7.92 3.81 -4.35
C THR A 67 7.90 3.42 -2.88
N TRP A 68 9.06 3.00 -2.37
CA TRP A 68 9.18 2.59 -0.98
C TRP A 68 8.62 3.67 -0.02
N PRO A 69 7.70 3.32 0.89
CA PRO A 69 7.04 4.32 1.73
C PRO A 69 7.99 4.87 2.80
N VAL A 70 7.75 6.12 3.16
CA VAL A 70 8.40 6.82 4.26
C VAL A 70 7.50 6.75 5.49
N VAL A 71 8.08 6.62 6.67
CA VAL A 71 7.34 6.74 7.93
C VAL A 71 7.37 8.19 8.39
N ASP A 72 6.19 8.76 8.66
CA ASP A 72 6.05 10.07 9.29
C ASP A 72 5.21 9.98 10.58
N GLU A 73 4.83 11.13 11.14
CA GLU A 73 4.04 11.21 12.38
C GLU A 73 2.62 10.64 12.24
N PHE A 74 2.13 10.46 11.02
CA PHE A 74 0.81 9.91 10.71
C PHE A 74 0.86 8.44 10.27
N GLY A 75 2.07 7.88 10.06
CA GLY A 75 2.28 6.48 9.72
C GLY A 75 3.03 6.31 8.40
N LEU A 76 2.61 5.33 7.60
CA LEU A 76 3.22 5.09 6.28
C LEU A 76 2.67 6.04 5.25
N ARG A 77 3.56 6.78 4.61
CA ARG A 77 3.25 7.65 3.48
C ARG A 77 3.96 7.14 2.23
N PHE A 78 3.17 6.84 1.21
CA PHE A 78 3.68 6.57 -0.13
C PHE A 78 3.88 7.90 -0.84
N PRO A 79 5.09 8.19 -1.36
CA PRO A 79 5.37 9.47 -1.99
C PRO A 79 4.69 9.62 -3.36
N ASP A 80 4.39 8.50 -4.01
CA ASP A 80 3.77 8.39 -5.33
C ASP A 80 2.43 7.64 -5.27
N GLN A 81 1.66 7.77 -6.35
CA GLN A 81 0.43 7.01 -6.53
C GLN A 81 0.79 5.56 -6.87
N PRO A 82 0.13 4.56 -6.25
CA PRO A 82 0.36 3.16 -6.61
C PRO A 82 -0.02 2.89 -8.06
N GLU A 83 0.80 2.07 -8.72
CA GLU A 83 0.60 1.56 -10.07
C GLU A 83 0.35 0.05 -10.04
N ALA A 84 -0.07 -0.52 -11.17
CA ALA A 84 -0.32 -1.95 -11.30
C ALA A 84 0.42 -2.54 -12.49
N ALA A 85 0.93 -3.77 -12.33
CA ALA A 85 1.53 -4.56 -13.38
C ALA A 85 0.95 -5.98 -13.37
N TRP A 86 0.93 -6.62 -14.54
CA TRP A 86 0.39 -7.96 -14.73
C TRP A 86 1.47 -8.87 -15.27
N PHE A 87 1.64 -10.02 -14.61
CA PHE A 87 2.66 -11.00 -14.96
C PHE A 87 2.03 -12.36 -15.19
N ASP A 88 2.68 -13.18 -16.02
CA ASP A 88 2.40 -14.61 -16.03
C ASP A 88 2.71 -15.21 -14.63
N ALA A 89 1.83 -16.08 -14.17
CA ALA A 89 1.90 -16.63 -12.82
C ALA A 89 3.16 -17.48 -12.60
N ASP A 90 3.57 -18.26 -13.61
CA ASP A 90 4.73 -19.14 -13.51
C ASP A 90 6.03 -18.35 -13.57
N ASP A 91 6.09 -17.31 -14.42
CA ASP A 91 7.25 -16.42 -14.53
C ASP A 91 7.46 -15.64 -13.23
N LEU A 92 6.40 -15.07 -12.65
CA LEU A 92 6.48 -14.34 -11.39
C LEU A 92 6.86 -15.28 -10.23
N GLN A 93 6.24 -16.47 -10.14
CA GLN A 93 6.58 -17.46 -9.13
C GLN A 93 8.06 -17.87 -9.21
N THR A 94 8.55 -18.14 -10.42
CA THR A 94 9.94 -18.54 -10.67
C THR A 94 10.91 -17.44 -10.26
N ALA A 95 10.63 -16.18 -10.61
CA ALA A 95 11.45 -15.04 -10.21
C ALA A 95 11.49 -14.85 -8.70
N VAL A 96 10.34 -14.93 -8.02
CA VAL A 96 10.27 -14.79 -6.56
C VAL A 96 10.96 -15.95 -5.85
N ASP A 97 10.80 -17.19 -6.31
CA ASP A 97 11.46 -18.35 -5.71
C ASP A 97 12.98 -18.31 -5.89
N ARG A 98 13.47 -17.82 -7.03
CA ARG A 98 14.90 -17.54 -7.24
C ARG A 98 15.42 -16.57 -6.18
N LEU A 99 14.73 -15.45 -5.98
CA LEU A 99 15.16 -14.40 -5.05
C LEU A 99 15.03 -14.84 -3.58
N ARG A 100 13.95 -15.55 -3.22
CA ARG A 100 13.79 -16.17 -1.89
C ARG A 100 14.92 -17.16 -1.58
N SER A 101 15.28 -18.00 -2.56
CA SER A 101 16.39 -18.93 -2.42
C SER A 101 17.72 -18.21 -2.14
N GLN A 102 17.97 -17.09 -2.83
CA GLN A 102 19.16 -16.26 -2.62
C GLN A 102 19.17 -15.58 -1.25
N ALA A 103 18.00 -15.17 -0.74
CA ALA A 103 17.82 -14.61 0.59
C ALA A 103 17.82 -15.66 1.71
N GLY A 104 17.75 -16.96 1.38
CA GLY A 104 17.57 -18.03 2.35
C GLY A 104 16.20 -17.98 3.05
N ASP A 105 15.19 -17.52 2.32
CA ASP A 105 13.79 -17.51 2.71
C ASP A 105 13.11 -18.82 2.30
N MET A 106 12.02 -19.16 3.00
CA MET A 106 11.22 -20.35 2.69
C MET A 106 10.50 -20.20 1.36
N LEU A 107 10.68 -21.18 0.47
CA LEU A 107 9.94 -21.27 -0.79
C LEU A 107 8.47 -21.64 -0.51
N ARG A 108 7.55 -20.86 -1.07
CA ARG A 108 6.12 -21.09 -0.98
C ARG A 108 5.39 -20.50 -2.18
N PRO A 109 4.22 -21.04 -2.56
CA PRO A 109 3.39 -20.42 -3.58
C PRO A 109 3.01 -18.99 -3.21
N LEU A 110 3.02 -18.10 -4.21
CA LEU A 110 2.53 -16.73 -4.11
C LEU A 110 1.04 -16.71 -3.73
N ARG A 111 0.69 -15.81 -2.83
CA ARG A 111 -0.68 -15.59 -2.36
C ARG A 111 -1.07 -14.14 -2.48
N ILE A 112 -2.36 -13.89 -2.67
CA ILE A 112 -2.92 -12.54 -2.57
C ILE A 112 -2.60 -11.96 -1.17
N GLY A 113 -2.14 -10.72 -1.16
CA GLY A 113 -1.66 -10.00 0.01
C GLY A 113 -0.26 -10.39 0.46
N ASP A 114 0.50 -11.18 -0.31
CA ASP A 114 1.95 -11.25 -0.14
C ASP A 114 2.55 -9.90 -0.55
N THR A 115 3.43 -9.36 0.31
CA THR A 115 4.06 -8.06 0.10
C THR A 115 5.57 -8.20 0.14
N PHE A 116 6.22 -7.55 -0.80
CA PHE A 116 7.65 -7.59 -1.03
C PHE A 116 8.25 -6.20 -1.04
N TRP A 117 9.45 -6.12 -0.49
CA TRP A 117 10.40 -5.08 -0.85
C TRP A 117 11.23 -5.59 -2.02
N VAL A 118 11.23 -4.87 -3.14
CA VAL A 118 11.93 -5.27 -4.37
C VAL A 118 12.94 -4.20 -4.78
N ARG A 119 14.17 -4.62 -5.08
CA ARG A 119 15.22 -3.79 -5.68
C ARG A 119 15.37 -4.12 -7.16
N GLY A 120 15.61 -3.11 -7.99
CA GLY A 120 15.68 -3.27 -9.44
C GLY A 120 14.33 -3.71 -10.03
N PHE A 121 13.23 -3.18 -9.49
CA PHE A 121 11.90 -3.54 -9.97
C PHE A 121 11.70 -3.13 -11.43
N SER A 122 11.22 -4.08 -12.23
CA SER A 122 10.76 -3.87 -13.60
C SER A 122 9.30 -4.30 -13.69
N ALA A 123 8.46 -3.42 -14.25
CA ALA A 123 7.06 -3.71 -14.53
C ALA A 123 6.87 -4.58 -15.80
N GLU A 124 7.92 -4.72 -16.62
CA GLU A 124 7.89 -5.50 -17.87
C GLU A 124 8.28 -6.95 -17.64
N SER A 125 9.23 -7.21 -16.74
CA SER A 125 9.71 -8.56 -16.47
C SER A 125 10.14 -8.75 -15.02
N PRO A 126 9.59 -9.75 -14.30
CA PRO A 126 10.01 -10.07 -12.95
C PRO A 126 11.40 -10.73 -12.92
N SER A 127 11.92 -11.20 -14.06
CA SER A 127 13.28 -11.75 -14.15
C SER A 127 14.36 -10.72 -13.80
N ASP A 128 14.08 -9.45 -14.07
CA ASP A 128 15.05 -8.35 -13.98
C ASP A 128 15.18 -7.82 -12.54
N TRP A 129 14.35 -8.33 -11.63
CA TRP A 129 14.42 -7.97 -10.22
C TRP A 129 15.73 -8.48 -9.60
N GLU A 130 16.44 -7.57 -8.94
CA GLU A 130 17.79 -7.81 -8.42
C GLU A 130 17.76 -8.47 -7.04
N ALA A 131 16.89 -7.99 -6.16
CA ALA A 131 16.72 -8.50 -4.81
C ALA A 131 15.26 -8.38 -4.36
N LEU A 132 14.85 -9.29 -3.46
CA LEU A 132 13.53 -9.27 -2.84
C LEU A 132 13.63 -9.64 -1.36
N ARG A 133 12.77 -9.04 -0.55
CA ARG A 133 12.52 -9.45 0.84
C ARG A 133 11.02 -9.59 1.08
N ASP A 134 10.59 -10.70 1.67
CA ASP A 134 9.20 -10.86 2.15
C ASP A 134 8.98 -9.97 3.38
N ILE A 135 8.08 -9.00 3.24
CA ILE A 135 7.69 -8.05 4.30
C ILE A 135 6.22 -8.18 4.66
N THR A 136 5.58 -9.30 4.30
CA THR A 136 4.14 -9.52 4.43
C THR A 136 3.66 -9.36 5.88
N ALA A 137 4.44 -9.84 6.85
CA ALA A 137 4.07 -9.74 8.27
C ALA A 137 4.11 -8.28 8.77
N GLN A 138 5.12 -7.53 8.36
CA GLN A 138 5.30 -6.12 8.69
C GLN A 138 4.20 -5.28 8.04
N ALA A 139 3.94 -5.50 6.74
CA ALA A 139 2.85 -4.89 5.98
C ALA A 139 1.49 -5.07 6.67
N ARG A 140 1.17 -6.31 7.07
CA ARG A 140 -0.09 -6.61 7.79
C ARG A 140 -0.18 -5.95 9.15
N THR A 141 0.93 -5.90 9.88
CA THR A 141 0.97 -5.21 11.18
C THR A 141 0.69 -3.73 11.00
N MET A 142 1.30 -3.09 10.02
CA MET A 142 1.06 -1.68 9.72
C MET A 142 -0.35 -1.40 9.22
N ALA A 143 -0.91 -2.28 8.37
CA ALA A 143 -2.30 -2.15 7.95
C ALA A 143 -3.27 -2.21 9.13
N LYS A 144 -3.02 -3.08 10.13
CA LYS A 144 -3.83 -3.13 11.36
C LYS A 144 -3.72 -1.84 12.17
N VAL A 145 -2.52 -1.28 12.30
CA VAL A 145 -2.30 0.00 12.99
C VAL A 145 -3.04 1.12 12.27
N ALA A 146 -2.94 1.21 10.95
CA ALA A 146 -3.61 2.22 10.15
C ALA A 146 -5.14 2.14 10.30
N VAL A 147 -5.72 0.93 10.24
CA VAL A 147 -7.16 0.72 10.45
C VAL A 147 -7.59 1.12 11.86
N ALA A 148 -6.81 0.76 12.89
CA ALA A 148 -7.12 1.13 14.27
C ALA A 148 -7.08 2.65 14.48
N VAL A 149 -6.08 3.32 13.92
CA VAL A 149 -5.92 4.77 13.97
C VAL A 149 -7.07 5.48 13.23
N ALA A 150 -7.48 4.99 12.06
CA ALA A 150 -8.63 5.51 11.33
C ALA A 150 -9.95 5.33 12.11
N ALA A 151 -10.14 4.18 12.76
CA ALA A 151 -11.34 3.88 13.54
C ALA A 151 -11.47 4.76 14.81
N LEU A 152 -10.35 5.21 15.38
CA LEU A 152 -10.34 6.12 16.53
C LEU A 152 -10.68 7.57 16.16
N GLY A 153 -10.82 7.90 14.87
CA GLY A 153 -11.28 9.21 14.40
C GLY A 153 -10.27 10.34 14.56
N GLU A 154 -9.00 10.03 14.84
CA GLU A 154 -7.98 11.02 15.20
C GLU A 154 -7.07 11.48 14.05
N VAL A 155 -7.20 10.94 12.85
CA VAL A 155 -6.44 11.44 11.69
C VAL A 155 -7.31 12.38 10.88
N ARG A 156 -7.43 13.62 11.35
CA ARG A 156 -7.52 14.72 10.39
C ARG A 156 -6.09 14.97 9.92
N PRO A 157 -5.76 14.72 8.63
CA PRO A 157 -4.54 15.30 8.11
C PRO A 157 -4.60 16.82 8.37
N PRO A 158 -3.48 17.49 8.67
CA PRO A 158 -3.45 18.94 8.64
C PRO A 158 -3.91 19.34 7.24
N VAL A 159 -5.13 19.85 7.15
CA VAL A 159 -5.56 20.53 5.94
C VAL A 159 -4.64 21.73 5.86
N ASP A 160 -3.85 21.82 4.80
CA ASP A 160 -3.06 23.02 4.54
C ASP A 160 -4.04 24.20 4.61
N ASP A 161 -3.78 25.17 5.49
CA ASP A 161 -4.64 26.34 5.68
C ASP A 161 -4.85 27.09 4.34
N ALA A 162 -3.94 26.92 3.38
CA ALA A 162 -4.08 27.40 2.01
C ALA A 162 -5.25 26.76 1.22
N THR A 163 -5.65 25.53 1.57
CA THR A 163 -6.77 24.82 0.91
C THR A 163 -8.12 25.22 1.52
N LEU A 164 -8.18 25.42 2.85
CA LEU A 164 -9.39 25.90 3.52
C LEU A 164 -9.73 27.35 3.15
N ALA A 165 -8.73 28.17 2.84
CA ALA A 165 -8.94 29.54 2.35
C ALA A 165 -9.54 29.59 0.93
N ALA A 166 -9.39 28.53 0.12
CA ALA A 166 -9.91 28.49 -1.25
C ALA A 166 -11.37 28.02 -1.33
N GLU A 167 -11.88 27.30 -0.32
CA GLU A 167 -13.25 26.77 -0.33
C GLU A 167 -14.30 27.76 0.23
N ASP A 168 -13.88 28.80 0.96
CA ASP A 168 -14.76 29.88 1.44
C ASP A 168 -15.01 30.97 0.37
N GLU A 169 -14.39 30.88 -0.80
CA GLU A 169 -14.62 31.77 -1.94
C GLU A 169 -15.42 31.06 -3.05
N TYR A 170 -16.56 30.44 -2.69
CA TYR A 170 -17.64 30.16 -3.63
C TYR A 170 -18.70 31.28 -3.54
N PRO A 171 -18.55 32.40 -4.26
CA PRO A 171 -19.62 33.38 -4.36
C PRO A 171 -20.82 32.72 -5.05
N GLY A 172 -21.90 32.58 -4.29
CA GLY A 172 -23.18 32.17 -4.82
C GLY A 172 -23.64 33.10 -5.95
N ALA A 173 -23.80 32.53 -7.13
CA ALA A 173 -24.78 32.90 -8.14
C ALA A 173 -25.05 31.60 -8.91
N GLY A 174 -26.14 30.87 -8.66
CA GLY A 174 -27.48 31.39 -8.79
C GLY A 174 -27.88 31.43 -10.27
N GLU A 175 -27.79 30.32 -10.99
CA GLU A 175 -28.58 30.14 -12.21
C GLU A 175 -29.59 28.99 -12.02
N PRO A 176 -30.90 29.25 -12.10
CA PRO A 176 -31.90 28.21 -12.10
C PRO A 176 -31.75 27.37 -13.37
N VAL A 177 -31.46 26.08 -13.20
CA VAL A 177 -31.37 25.14 -14.31
C VAL A 177 -32.72 25.10 -15.00
N SER A 178 -32.79 25.69 -16.20
CA SER A 178 -33.94 25.61 -17.09
C SER A 178 -34.31 24.16 -17.33
N GLN A 179 -35.58 23.84 -17.07
CA GLN A 179 -36.22 22.58 -17.43
C GLN A 179 -35.92 22.25 -18.89
N MET A 180 -35.32 21.08 -19.14
CA MET A 180 -35.28 20.52 -20.49
C MET A 180 -36.70 20.17 -20.96
N PRO A 181 -37.09 20.58 -22.17
CA PRO A 181 -38.33 20.12 -22.80
C PRO A 181 -38.22 18.62 -23.15
N GLY A 182 -39.31 17.90 -22.88
CA GLY A 182 -39.43 16.45 -23.08
C GLY A 182 -39.12 16.02 -24.51
N GLY A 183 -38.28 14.98 -24.64
CA GLY A 183 -38.03 14.28 -25.89
C GLY A 183 -39.21 13.38 -26.30
N PRO A 184 -39.45 13.19 -27.61
CA PRO A 184 -40.58 12.44 -28.14
C PRO A 184 -40.49 10.94 -27.89
N ALA A 185 -41.66 10.35 -27.63
CA ALA A 185 -41.90 8.93 -27.38
C ALA A 185 -41.39 8.03 -28.52
N THR A 186 -40.60 7.03 -28.18
CA THR A 186 -40.22 5.94 -29.08
C THR A 186 -41.41 4.99 -29.28
N ALA A 187 -41.88 4.89 -30.52
CA ALA A 187 -42.89 3.92 -30.94
C ALA A 187 -42.31 2.49 -30.89
N ARG A 188 -43.09 1.57 -30.31
CA ARG A 188 -42.79 0.14 -30.29
C ARG A 188 -43.11 -0.51 -31.65
N PRO A 189 -42.23 -1.36 -32.20
CA PRO A 189 -42.57 -2.17 -33.36
C PRO A 189 -43.57 -3.26 -32.96
N THR A 190 -44.59 -3.45 -33.80
CA THR A 190 -45.54 -4.56 -33.72
C THR A 190 -44.97 -5.74 -34.50
N ILE A 191 -45.07 -6.93 -33.90
CA ILE A 191 -44.65 -8.24 -34.43
C ILE A 191 -45.52 -8.64 -35.61
#